data_AF-A0AAU8H205-F1
#
_entry.id   AF-A0AAU8H205-F1
#
_cell.length_a   1.000
_cell.length_b   1.000
_cell.length_c   1.000
_cell.angle_alpha   90.00
_cell.angle_beta   90.00
_cell.angle_gamma   90.00
#
_symmetry.space_group_name_H-M   'P 1'
#
loop_
_entity.id
_entity.type
_entity.pdbx_description
1 polymer ?
#
loop_
_entity_poly.entity_id
_entity_poly.type
_entity_poly.pdbx_seq_one_letter_code
_entity_poly.pdbx_strand_id
1 'polypeptide(L)'
;MYLQKLISCRIKDFQGLKKICDRCLNSQRWSGNVSLMILDAAFTSVGVNYFQVVVPKVRAFEAEFVNTGRISNLSCLVHFDYKEAFHIWKNSRSWNVVKEIAKYFSELSNNDKESLRTWAKNSSLDGWKNDPIGKIKGVGLITYQYLRMMGGIDTVMPDKIVKKVINEILAKAGKMAVYNDMEFIREVEALASKTGYRPIELCFMAWFAENSENIEKMH
;
A
#
# COMPACT_ATOMS: atom_id res chain seq x y z
N MET A 1 28.40 -4.76 1.44
CA MET A 1 28.92 -3.41 1.83
C MET A 1 28.54 -2.31 0.84
N TYR A 2 28.82 -2.40 -0.46
CA TYR A 2 28.53 -1.31 -1.42
C TYR A 2 27.03 -1.02 -1.63
N LEU A 3 26.19 -2.04 -1.86
CA LEU A 3 24.73 -1.88 -2.01
C LEU A 3 24.07 -1.23 -0.78
N GLN A 4 24.48 -1.67 0.42
CA GLN A 4 23.97 -1.12 1.67
C GLN A 4 24.27 0.37 1.80
N LYS A 5 25.47 0.82 1.37
CA LYS A 5 25.87 2.23 1.33
C LYS A 5 25.06 3.05 0.33
N LEU A 6 24.74 2.49 -0.84
CA LEU A 6 23.88 3.13 -1.85
C LEU A 6 22.43 3.29 -1.38
N ILE A 7 21.95 2.39 -0.51
CA ILE A 7 20.63 2.49 0.10
C ILE A 7 20.67 3.50 1.25
N SER A 8 21.64 3.39 2.16
CA SER A 8 21.70 4.25 3.35
C SER A 8 21.84 5.72 3.00
N CYS A 9 22.55 6.07 1.91
CA CYS A 9 22.69 7.48 1.49
C CYS A 9 21.38 8.13 0.99
N ARG A 10 20.35 7.32 0.71
CA ARG A 10 19.01 7.82 0.32
C ARG A 10 18.07 7.97 1.51
N ILE A 11 18.44 7.48 2.68
CA ILE A 11 17.60 7.53 3.87
C ILE A 11 18.07 8.69 4.75
N LYS A 12 17.33 9.80 4.72
CA LYS A 12 17.63 10.96 5.59
C LYS A 12 17.20 10.73 7.04
N ASP A 13 16.04 10.11 7.24
CA ASP A 13 15.49 9.77 8.56
C ASP A 13 15.12 8.27 8.61
N PHE A 14 16.08 7.44 9.04
CA PHE A 14 15.85 6.00 9.13
C PHE A 14 14.92 5.62 10.28
N GLN A 15 14.93 6.38 11.37
CA GLN A 15 14.09 6.06 12.53
C GLN A 15 12.60 6.34 12.24
N GLY A 16 12.30 7.48 11.61
CA GLY A 16 10.96 7.79 11.12
C GLY A 16 10.49 6.79 10.07
N LEU A 17 11.35 6.43 9.10
CA LEU A 17 11.07 5.38 8.12
C LEU A 17 10.72 4.04 8.79
N LYS A 18 11.53 3.58 9.74
CA LYS A 18 11.30 2.32 10.43
C LYS A 18 9.98 2.33 11.19
N LYS A 19 9.67 3.43 11.88
CA LYS A 19 8.41 3.62 12.61
C LYS A 19 7.20 3.52 11.68
N ILE A 20 7.22 4.17 10.51
CA ILE A 20 6.09 4.08 9.56
C ILE A 20 5.97 2.68 8.93
N CYS A 21 7.10 1.99 8.69
CA CYS A 21 7.10 0.61 8.21
C CYS A 21 6.47 -0.33 9.24
N ASP A 22 6.88 -0.23 10.51
CA ASP A 22 6.36 -1.06 11.60
C ASP A 22 4.86 -0.81 11.81
N ARG A 23 4.42 0.45 11.75
CA ARG A 23 2.99 0.79 11.80
C ARG A 23 2.22 0.20 10.63
N CYS A 24 2.76 0.26 9.41
CA CYS A 24 2.13 -0.34 8.23
C CYS A 24 1.94 -1.86 8.41
N LEU A 25 3.01 -2.58 8.78
CA LEU A 25 2.95 -4.03 8.97
C LEU A 25 2.06 -4.46 10.16
N ASN A 26 1.90 -3.60 11.16
CA ASN A 26 0.98 -3.83 12.27
C ASN A 26 -0.47 -3.45 11.97
N SER A 27 -0.79 -3.14 10.71
CA SER A 27 -2.11 -2.66 10.26
C SER A 27 -2.54 -1.42 11.06
N GLN A 28 -1.66 -0.42 11.13
CA GLN A 28 -1.87 0.86 11.83
C GLN A 28 -1.71 2.09 10.92
N ARG A 29 -1.66 1.90 9.59
CA ARG A 29 -1.94 2.99 8.63
C ARG A 29 -3.34 3.52 8.88
N TRP A 30 -3.58 4.82 8.71
CA TRP A 30 -4.90 5.41 8.95
C TRP A 30 -5.43 5.10 10.35
N SER A 31 -4.55 5.17 11.36
CA SER A 31 -4.86 4.82 12.76
C SER A 31 -5.47 3.43 12.96
N GLY A 32 -5.25 2.50 12.02
CA GLY A 32 -5.81 1.15 12.04
C GLY A 32 -7.20 1.01 11.43
N ASN A 33 -7.75 2.06 10.80
CA ASN A 33 -9.03 1.98 10.11
C ASN A 33 -8.88 1.30 8.74
N VAL A 34 -9.44 0.09 8.63
CA VAL A 34 -9.31 -0.75 7.41
C VAL A 34 -10.12 -0.19 6.25
N SER A 35 -11.27 0.45 6.50
CA SER A 35 -12.04 1.15 5.44
C SER A 35 -11.18 2.19 4.73
N LEU A 36 -10.39 2.98 5.49
CA LEU A 36 -9.46 3.96 4.93
C LEU A 36 -8.26 3.31 4.22
N MET A 37 -7.74 2.17 4.72
CA MET A 37 -6.70 1.41 4.02
C MET A 37 -7.16 0.90 2.65
N ILE A 38 -8.40 0.40 2.55
CA ILE A 38 -8.98 -0.07 1.29
C ILE A 38 -9.14 1.10 0.31
N LEU A 39 -9.64 2.25 0.79
CA LEU A 39 -9.75 3.48 -0.01
C LEU A 39 -8.40 3.93 -0.54
N ASP A 40 -7.39 4.00 0.34
CA ASP A 40 -6.02 4.37 0.00
C ASP A 40 -5.44 3.47 -1.09
N ALA A 41 -5.59 2.15 -0.96
CA ALA A 41 -5.11 1.20 -1.96
C ALA A 41 -5.86 1.29 -3.32
N ALA A 42 -7.18 1.50 -3.28
CA ALA A 42 -8.02 1.60 -4.47
C ALA A 42 -7.87 2.94 -5.22
N PHE A 43 -7.49 4.01 -4.53
CA PHE A 43 -7.24 5.32 -5.14
C PHE A 43 -5.82 5.41 -5.71
N THR A 44 -4.84 4.81 -5.03
CA THR A 44 -3.44 4.74 -5.49
C THR A 44 -3.32 4.08 -6.87
N SER A 45 -4.19 3.13 -7.19
CA SER A 45 -4.16 2.39 -8.47
C SER A 45 -4.51 3.21 -9.71
N VAL A 46 -4.92 4.48 -9.56
CA VAL A 46 -5.28 5.36 -10.68
C VAL A 46 -4.03 6.05 -11.27
N GLY A 47 -2.88 5.99 -10.60
CA GLY A 47 -1.62 6.55 -11.11
C GLY A 47 -1.51 8.07 -10.97
N VAL A 48 -2.32 8.67 -10.08
CA VAL A 48 -2.18 10.07 -9.69
C VAL A 48 -1.10 10.24 -8.61
N ASN A 49 -0.71 11.48 -8.32
CA ASN A 49 0.24 11.74 -7.25
C ASN A 49 -0.32 11.32 -5.88
N TYR A 50 0.37 10.40 -5.20
CA TYR A 50 -0.08 9.84 -3.94
C TYR A 50 -0.26 10.90 -2.83
N PHE A 51 0.77 11.71 -2.56
CA PHE A 51 0.75 12.65 -1.43
C PHE A 51 -0.06 13.92 -1.69
N GLN A 52 -0.19 14.35 -2.95
CA GLN A 52 -0.94 15.56 -3.32
C GLN A 52 -2.40 15.29 -3.66
N VAL A 53 -2.74 14.06 -4.06
CA VAL A 53 -4.08 13.71 -4.51
C VAL A 53 -4.70 12.61 -3.64
N VAL A 54 -4.07 11.45 -3.50
CA VAL A 54 -4.70 10.31 -2.79
C VAL A 54 -4.87 10.61 -1.30
N VAL A 55 -3.79 10.93 -0.59
CA VAL A 55 -3.81 11.16 0.86
C VAL A 55 -4.82 12.23 1.27
N PRO A 56 -4.88 13.43 0.63
CA PRO A 56 -5.89 14.43 0.96
C PRO A 56 -7.33 13.95 0.73
N LYS A 57 -7.58 13.15 -0.31
CA LYS A 57 -8.93 12.64 -0.59
C LYS A 57 -9.37 11.56 0.40
N VAL A 58 -8.46 10.68 0.84
CA VAL A 58 -8.77 9.72 1.90
C VAL A 58 -9.04 10.44 3.22
N ARG A 59 -8.27 11.48 3.56
CA ARG A 59 -8.53 12.33 4.74
C ARG A 59 -9.86 13.08 4.67
N ALA A 60 -10.24 13.58 3.49
CA ALA A 60 -11.55 14.21 3.30
C ALA A 60 -12.67 13.20 3.55
N PHE A 61 -12.53 11.96 3.08
CA PHE A 61 -13.49 10.89 3.34
C PHE A 61 -13.55 10.52 4.83
N GLU A 62 -12.40 10.42 5.48
CA GLU A 62 -12.31 10.19 6.93
C GLU A 62 -13.08 11.26 7.71
N ALA A 63 -12.83 12.54 7.41
CA ALA A 63 -13.48 13.66 8.09
C ALA A 63 -15.01 13.68 7.90
N GLU A 64 -15.49 13.42 6.69
CA GLU A 64 -16.90 13.54 6.36
C GLU A 64 -17.74 12.31 6.78
N PHE A 65 -17.16 11.11 6.68
CA PHE A 65 -17.93 9.85 6.83
C PHE A 65 -17.45 8.96 7.97
N VAL A 66 -16.16 8.92 8.30
CA VAL A 66 -15.64 8.05 9.37
C VAL A 66 -15.73 8.73 10.72
N ASN A 67 -15.23 9.96 10.83
CA ASN A 67 -15.23 10.74 12.08
C ASN A 67 -16.64 11.10 12.56
N THR A 68 -17.60 11.14 11.64
CA THR A 68 -19.03 11.36 11.93
C THR A 68 -19.77 10.06 12.30
N GLY A 69 -19.10 8.90 12.25
CA GLY A 69 -19.67 7.60 12.56
C GLY A 69 -20.53 6.99 11.46
N ARG A 70 -20.71 7.66 10.31
CA ARG A 70 -21.48 7.14 9.18
C ARG A 70 -20.88 5.86 8.59
N ILE A 71 -19.55 5.73 8.65
CA ILE A 71 -18.78 4.55 8.24
C ILE A 71 -17.89 4.13 9.39
N SER A 72 -18.38 3.20 10.21
CA SER A 72 -17.66 2.71 11.40
C SER A 72 -16.91 1.40 11.18
N ASN A 73 -17.26 0.64 10.14
CA ASN A 73 -16.64 -0.65 9.80
C ASN A 73 -16.85 -0.99 8.32
N LEU A 74 -16.30 -2.12 7.88
CA LEU A 74 -16.44 -2.61 6.51
C LEU A 74 -17.87 -2.93 6.10
N SER A 75 -18.72 -3.41 7.02
CA SER A 75 -20.15 -3.66 6.71
C SER A 75 -20.87 -2.35 6.37
N CYS A 76 -20.62 -1.26 7.11
CA CYS A 76 -21.14 0.06 6.75
C CYS A 76 -20.63 0.51 5.37
N LEU A 77 -19.34 0.29 5.08
CA LEU A 77 -18.72 0.66 3.80
C LEU A 77 -19.33 -0.10 2.60
N VAL A 78 -19.72 -1.36 2.77
CA VAL A 78 -20.40 -2.16 1.74
C VAL A 78 -21.74 -1.52 1.35
N HIS A 79 -22.52 -1.08 2.34
CA HIS A 79 -23.86 -0.52 2.15
C HIS A 79 -23.87 0.97 1.79
N PHE A 80 -22.74 1.66 1.93
CA PHE A 80 -22.61 3.08 1.60
C PHE A 80 -22.91 3.39 0.13
N ASP A 81 -23.70 4.43 -0.14
CA ASP A 81 -23.84 4.97 -1.50
C ASP A 81 -22.63 5.85 -1.83
N TYR A 82 -21.62 5.26 -2.48
CA TYR A 82 -20.40 5.96 -2.85
C TYR A 82 -20.63 7.20 -3.74
N LYS A 83 -21.81 7.34 -4.38
CA LYS A 83 -22.13 8.54 -5.16
C LYS A 83 -22.15 9.79 -4.29
N GLU A 84 -22.48 9.65 -3.01
CA GLU A 84 -22.39 10.72 -2.02
C GLU A 84 -20.96 11.25 -1.87
N ALA A 85 -19.94 10.43 -2.14
CA ALA A 85 -18.53 10.81 -2.04
C ALA A 85 -17.89 11.18 -3.40
N PHE A 86 -18.66 11.43 -4.46
CA PHE A 86 -18.13 11.77 -5.78
C PHE A 86 -17.44 13.15 -5.84
N HIS A 87 -17.78 14.08 -4.95
CA HIS A 87 -17.03 15.34 -4.79
C HIS A 87 -15.61 15.11 -4.23
N ILE A 88 -15.42 14.01 -3.51
CA ILE A 88 -14.10 13.57 -3.02
C ILE A 88 -13.37 12.83 -4.14
N TRP A 89 -14.00 11.78 -4.70
CA TRP A 89 -13.37 10.92 -5.70
C TRP A 89 -14.34 10.51 -6.81
N LYS A 90 -14.25 11.15 -7.98
CA LYS A 90 -15.13 10.89 -9.13
C LYS A 90 -14.62 9.75 -10.02
N ASN A 91 -14.36 8.58 -9.43
CA ASN A 91 -13.96 7.39 -10.19
C ASN A 91 -14.74 6.15 -9.71
N SER A 92 -15.79 5.78 -10.46
CA SER A 92 -16.65 4.66 -10.12
C SER A 92 -15.92 3.31 -10.08
N ARG A 93 -14.84 3.14 -10.85
CA ARG A 93 -14.04 1.91 -10.86
C ARG A 93 -13.31 1.72 -9.53
N SER A 94 -12.70 2.77 -8.98
CA SER A 94 -12.09 2.72 -7.64
C SER A 94 -13.14 2.37 -6.58
N TRP A 95 -14.32 2.98 -6.63
CA TRP A 95 -15.39 2.67 -5.68
C TRP A 95 -15.91 1.23 -5.79
N ASN A 96 -15.96 0.67 -7.00
CA ASN A 96 -16.28 -0.74 -7.18
C ASN A 96 -15.23 -1.64 -6.52
N VAL A 97 -13.94 -1.33 -6.69
CA VAL A 97 -12.85 -2.05 -6.01
C VAL A 97 -13.01 -1.97 -4.49
N VAL A 98 -13.30 -0.77 -3.95
CA VAL A 98 -13.52 -0.57 -2.51
C VAL A 98 -14.65 -1.47 -2.00
N LYS A 99 -15.81 -1.47 -2.67
CA LYS A 99 -16.97 -2.27 -2.26
C LYS A 99 -16.70 -3.77 -2.30
N GLU A 100 -16.06 -4.27 -3.36
CA GLU A 100 -15.79 -5.70 -3.52
C GLU A 100 -14.77 -6.20 -2.48
N ILE A 101 -13.73 -5.42 -2.19
CA ILE A 101 -12.76 -5.76 -1.13
C ILE A 101 -13.43 -5.71 0.25
N ALA A 102 -14.18 -4.64 0.53
CA ALA A 102 -14.88 -4.47 1.81
C ALA A 102 -15.87 -5.61 2.04
N LYS A 103 -16.62 -6.02 1.01
CA LYS A 103 -17.54 -7.15 1.05
C LYS A 103 -16.82 -8.43 1.43
N TYR A 104 -15.77 -8.79 0.68
CA TYR A 104 -14.99 -10.00 0.96
C TYR A 104 -14.43 -10.02 2.39
N PHE A 105 -13.83 -8.92 2.86
CA PHE A 105 -13.29 -8.85 4.22
C PHE A 105 -14.37 -8.87 5.30
N SER A 106 -15.53 -8.24 5.07
CA SER A 106 -16.65 -8.28 6.03
C SER A 106 -17.24 -9.68 6.21
N GLU A 107 -17.06 -10.57 5.24
CA GLU A 107 -17.50 -11.97 5.30
C GLU A 107 -16.49 -12.88 6.03
N LEU A 108 -15.24 -12.44 6.26
CA LEU A 108 -14.19 -13.25 6.91
C LEU A 108 -14.22 -13.18 8.44
N SER A 109 -14.46 -12.00 9.00
CA SER A 109 -14.56 -11.76 10.45
C SER A 109 -15.33 -10.46 10.70
N ASN A 110 -15.95 -10.37 11.87
CA ASN A 110 -16.57 -9.13 12.37
C ASN A 110 -15.54 -8.09 12.81
N ASN A 111 -14.26 -8.47 12.89
CA ASN A 111 -13.15 -7.56 13.17
C ASN A 111 -12.40 -7.25 11.87
N ASP A 112 -12.58 -6.03 11.36
CA ASP A 112 -12.01 -5.61 10.07
C ASP A 112 -10.48 -5.80 9.99
N LYS A 113 -9.76 -5.53 11.09
CA LYS A 113 -8.31 -5.70 11.17
C LYS A 113 -7.92 -7.17 11.09
N GLU A 114 -8.66 -8.04 11.78
CA GLU A 114 -8.46 -9.48 11.69
C GLU A 114 -8.73 -9.99 10.28
N SER A 115 -9.80 -9.53 9.61
CA SER A 115 -10.11 -9.90 8.22
C SER A 115 -8.97 -9.56 7.26
N LEU A 116 -8.47 -8.32 7.31
CA LEU A 116 -7.35 -7.89 6.47
C LEU A 116 -6.10 -8.77 6.70
N ARG A 117 -5.74 -8.99 7.97
CA ARG A 117 -4.54 -9.77 8.33
C ARG A 117 -4.70 -11.24 7.99
N THR A 118 -5.88 -11.80 8.17
CA THR A 118 -6.20 -13.19 7.84
C THR A 118 -6.11 -13.42 6.34
N TRP A 119 -6.70 -12.54 5.52
CA TRP A 119 -6.52 -12.61 4.09
C TRP A 119 -5.05 -12.46 3.70
N ALA A 120 -4.35 -11.43 4.20
CA ALA A 120 -2.98 -11.16 3.81
C ALA A 120 -2.03 -12.33 4.15
N LYS A 121 -2.20 -12.96 5.32
CA LYS A 121 -1.44 -14.16 5.74
C LYS A 121 -1.65 -15.36 4.80
N ASN A 122 -2.86 -15.52 4.27
CA ASN A 122 -3.22 -16.64 3.38
C ASN A 122 -3.05 -16.29 1.89
N SER A 123 -2.68 -15.05 1.57
CA SER A 123 -2.47 -14.57 0.22
C SER A 123 -1.05 -14.86 -0.29
N SER A 124 -0.91 -15.14 -1.59
CA SER A 124 0.39 -15.41 -2.23
C SER A 124 0.63 -14.50 -3.42
N LEU A 125 1.90 -14.17 -3.65
CA LEU A 125 2.31 -13.47 -4.86
C LEU A 125 2.11 -14.36 -6.09
N ASP A 126 2.54 -15.61 -6.00
CA ASP A 126 2.31 -16.60 -7.07
C ASP A 126 0.83 -16.93 -7.14
N GLY A 127 0.27 -16.90 -8.36
CA GLY A 127 -1.15 -17.15 -8.57
C GLY A 127 -2.08 -16.05 -8.06
N TRP A 128 -1.58 -14.85 -7.72
CA TRP A 128 -2.40 -13.75 -7.13
C TRP A 128 -3.66 -13.41 -7.94
N LYS A 129 -3.68 -13.63 -9.26
CA LYS A 129 -4.87 -13.41 -10.09
C LYS A 129 -6.05 -14.36 -9.76
N ASN A 130 -5.77 -15.49 -9.13
CA ASN A 130 -6.77 -16.45 -8.66
C ASN A 130 -7.22 -16.16 -7.21
N ASP A 131 -6.52 -15.27 -6.50
CA ASP A 131 -6.88 -14.84 -5.15
C ASP A 131 -8.25 -14.12 -5.15
N PRO A 132 -9.08 -14.28 -4.10
CA PRO A 132 -10.36 -13.59 -4.00
C PRO A 132 -10.30 -12.07 -4.20
N ILE A 133 -9.25 -11.41 -3.72
CA ILE A 133 -9.01 -9.97 -3.94
C ILE A 133 -8.37 -9.73 -5.31
N GLY A 134 -7.42 -10.57 -5.72
CA GLY A 134 -6.71 -10.38 -6.99
C GLY A 134 -7.57 -10.57 -8.24
N LYS A 135 -8.66 -11.34 -8.15
CA LYS A 135 -9.64 -11.52 -9.24
C LYS A 135 -10.65 -10.36 -9.37
N ILE A 136 -10.71 -9.44 -8.41
CA ILE A 136 -11.64 -8.31 -8.44
C ILE A 136 -11.29 -7.42 -9.64
N LYS A 137 -12.29 -7.17 -10.51
CA LYS A 137 -12.10 -6.31 -11.67
C LYS A 137 -11.73 -4.90 -11.22
N GLY A 138 -10.49 -4.51 -11.52
CA GLY A 138 -9.94 -3.22 -11.15
C GLY A 138 -8.77 -3.30 -10.18
N VAL A 139 -8.60 -4.42 -9.48
CA VAL A 139 -7.43 -4.68 -8.64
C VAL A 139 -6.24 -5.05 -9.54
N GLY A 140 -5.17 -4.26 -9.44
CA GLY A 140 -3.88 -4.57 -10.02
C GLY A 140 -2.89 -5.06 -8.96
N LEU A 141 -1.71 -5.53 -9.40
CA LEU A 141 -0.69 -6.06 -8.50
C LEU A 141 -0.18 -5.02 -7.48
N ILE A 142 -0.15 -3.72 -7.85
CA ILE A 142 0.20 -2.64 -6.92
C ILE A 142 -0.81 -2.58 -5.76
N THR A 143 -2.12 -2.56 -6.04
CA THR A 143 -3.17 -2.57 -5.02
C THR A 143 -3.08 -3.82 -4.15
N TYR A 144 -2.91 -4.99 -4.79
CA TYR A 144 -2.80 -6.28 -4.11
C TYR A 144 -1.62 -6.28 -3.13
N GLN A 145 -0.43 -5.92 -3.59
CA GLN A 145 0.77 -5.86 -2.76
C GLN A 145 0.66 -4.81 -1.65
N TYR A 146 0.10 -3.63 -1.93
CA TYR A 146 -0.03 -2.60 -0.91
C TYR A 146 -1.01 -2.99 0.20
N LEU A 147 -2.11 -3.69 -0.14
CA LEU A 147 -2.99 -4.29 0.86
C LEU A 147 -2.29 -5.40 1.65
N ARG A 148 -1.48 -6.26 1.00
CA ARG A 148 -0.67 -7.27 1.72
C ARG A 148 0.28 -6.62 2.72
N MET A 149 0.93 -5.51 2.34
CA MET A 149 1.78 -4.73 3.25
C MET A 149 0.99 -4.23 4.46
N MET A 150 -0.17 -3.59 4.23
CA MET A 150 -1.04 -3.12 5.32
C MET A 150 -1.63 -4.28 6.17
N GLY A 151 -1.77 -5.47 5.59
CA GLY A 151 -2.15 -6.70 6.28
C GLY A 151 -1.00 -7.39 7.02
N GLY A 152 0.21 -6.85 6.96
CA GLY A 152 1.36 -7.32 7.73
C GLY A 152 2.35 -8.21 6.99
N ILE A 153 2.24 -8.32 5.67
CA ILE A 153 3.25 -9.01 4.85
C ILE A 153 4.37 -8.03 4.51
N ASP A 154 5.59 -8.35 4.95
CA ASP A 154 6.78 -7.57 4.62
C ASP A 154 7.19 -7.81 3.16
N THR A 155 6.70 -6.95 2.28
CA THR A 155 6.91 -7.02 0.83
C THR A 155 6.99 -5.61 0.23
N VAL A 156 7.07 -5.53 -1.09
CA VAL A 156 7.15 -4.26 -1.85
C VAL A 156 5.98 -4.16 -2.83
N MET A 157 5.45 -2.95 -3.00
CA MET A 157 4.56 -2.65 -4.12
C MET A 157 5.39 -2.17 -5.32
N PRO A 158 5.19 -2.71 -6.53
CA PRO A 158 5.98 -2.38 -7.71
C PRO A 158 5.52 -1.05 -8.37
N ASP A 159 5.36 0.00 -7.57
CA ASP A 159 4.96 1.33 -8.04
C ASP A 159 6.05 1.97 -8.93
N LYS A 160 5.65 2.91 -9.80
CA LYS A 160 6.54 3.57 -10.76
C LYS A 160 7.71 4.30 -10.07
N ILE A 161 7.44 5.00 -8.97
CA ILE A 161 8.48 5.73 -8.23
C ILE A 161 9.42 4.72 -7.55
N VAL A 162 8.85 3.67 -6.95
CA VAL A 162 9.61 2.61 -6.29
C VAL A 162 10.55 1.92 -7.29
N LYS A 163 10.05 1.54 -8.47
CA LYS A 163 10.86 0.97 -9.55
C LYS A 163 11.97 1.88 -10.01
N LYS A 164 11.67 3.17 -10.23
CA LYS A 164 12.67 4.16 -10.65
C LYS A 164 13.86 4.17 -9.67
N VAL A 165 13.59 4.38 -8.38
CA VAL A 165 14.65 4.53 -7.38
C VAL A 165 15.43 3.24 -7.17
N ILE A 166 14.75 2.09 -7.11
CA ILE A 166 15.43 0.80 -6.96
C ILE A 166 16.29 0.49 -8.20
N ASN A 167 15.79 0.72 -9.42
CA ASN A 167 16.58 0.50 -10.63
C ASN A 167 17.80 1.42 -10.73
N GLU A 168 17.72 2.67 -10.23
CA GLU A 168 18.90 3.53 -10.10
C GLU A 168 19.95 2.95 -9.13
N ILE A 169 19.52 2.33 -8.03
CA ILE A 169 20.43 1.66 -7.08
C ILE A 169 21.08 0.44 -7.74
N LEU A 170 20.30 -0.37 -8.46
CA LEU A 170 20.80 -1.52 -9.21
C LEU A 170 21.83 -1.08 -10.27
N ALA A 171 21.51 -0.06 -11.06
CA ALA A 171 22.42 0.49 -12.07
C ALA A 171 23.74 0.99 -11.45
N LYS A 172 23.69 1.74 -10.34
CA LYS A 172 24.89 2.19 -9.61
C LYS A 172 25.70 1.04 -9.03
N ALA A 173 25.09 -0.13 -8.85
CA ALA A 173 25.72 -1.38 -8.43
C ALA A 173 26.19 -2.25 -9.60
N GLY A 174 26.11 -1.79 -10.85
CA GLY A 174 26.49 -2.55 -12.04
C GLY A 174 25.52 -3.66 -12.41
N LYS A 175 24.28 -3.62 -11.89
CA LYS A 175 23.21 -4.59 -12.20
C LYS A 175 22.23 -4.04 -13.22
N MET A 176 21.56 -4.94 -13.94
CA MET A 176 20.48 -4.59 -14.86
C MET A 176 19.22 -4.10 -14.13
N ALA A 177 18.50 -3.19 -14.77
CA ALA A 177 17.19 -2.75 -14.31
C ALA A 177 16.13 -3.85 -14.52
N VAL A 178 15.17 -3.94 -13.60
CA VAL A 178 14.08 -4.91 -13.62
C VAL A 178 12.76 -4.17 -13.72
N TYR A 179 11.98 -4.45 -14.78
CA TYR A 179 10.74 -3.73 -15.07
C TYR A 179 9.48 -4.60 -14.97
N ASN A 180 9.59 -5.91 -15.12
CA ASN A 180 8.48 -6.83 -14.87
C ASN A 180 8.12 -6.77 -13.37
N ASP A 181 6.84 -6.61 -13.04
CA ASP A 181 6.40 -6.42 -11.65
C ASP A 181 6.79 -7.59 -10.74
N MET A 182 6.60 -8.83 -11.20
CA MET A 182 6.85 -10.03 -10.40
C MET A 182 8.34 -10.23 -10.17
N GLU A 183 9.15 -10.05 -11.22
CA GLU A 183 10.61 -10.10 -11.11
C GLU A 183 11.14 -8.97 -10.23
N PHE A 184 10.54 -7.78 -10.32
CA PHE A 184 10.93 -6.63 -9.50
C PHE A 184 10.70 -6.90 -8.01
N ILE A 185 9.54 -7.46 -7.64
CA ILE A 185 9.26 -7.83 -6.24
C ILE A 185 10.31 -8.82 -5.73
N ARG A 186 10.62 -9.86 -6.51
CA ARG A 186 11.64 -10.87 -6.15
C ARG A 186 13.05 -10.28 -6.05
N GLU A 187 13.44 -9.36 -6.94
CA GLU A 187 14.75 -8.70 -6.86
C GLU A 187 14.85 -7.79 -5.62
N VAL A 188 13.78 -7.11 -5.23
CA VAL A 188 13.75 -6.32 -3.99
C VAL A 188 13.86 -7.21 -2.76
N GLU A 189 13.19 -8.36 -2.72
CA GLU A 189 13.32 -9.34 -1.63
C GLU A 189 14.75 -9.90 -1.54
N ALA A 190 15.38 -10.19 -2.69
CA ALA A 190 16.78 -10.59 -2.75
C ALA A 190 17.74 -9.47 -2.30
N LEU A 191 17.43 -8.21 -2.63
CA LEU A 191 18.19 -7.04 -2.22
C LEU A 191 18.10 -6.81 -0.70
N ALA A 192 16.89 -6.94 -0.15
CA ALA A 192 16.61 -6.88 1.29
C ALA A 192 17.47 -7.90 2.06
N SER A 193 17.40 -9.18 1.65
CA SER A 193 18.21 -10.26 2.22
C SER A 193 19.72 -9.97 2.22
N LYS A 194 20.25 -9.38 1.13
CA LYS A 194 21.68 -9.06 1.00
C LYS A 194 22.15 -7.81 1.76
N THR A 195 21.22 -6.94 2.18
CA THR A 195 21.54 -5.62 2.74
C THR A 195 21.14 -5.48 4.20
N GLY A 196 20.31 -6.39 4.72
CA GLY A 196 19.76 -6.34 6.07
C GLY A 196 18.58 -5.37 6.23
N TYR A 197 18.15 -4.71 5.15
CA TYR A 197 16.90 -3.94 5.13
C TYR A 197 15.71 -4.86 4.85
N ARG A 198 14.52 -4.42 5.24
CA ARG A 198 13.26 -5.07 4.92
C ARG A 198 12.72 -4.64 3.54
N PRO A 199 11.99 -5.50 2.81
CA PRO A 199 11.30 -5.10 1.58
C PRO A 199 10.45 -3.84 1.73
N ILE A 200 9.69 -3.70 2.82
CA ILE A 200 8.88 -2.49 3.07
C ILE A 200 9.75 -1.25 3.28
N GLU A 201 10.90 -1.38 3.92
CA GLU A 201 11.83 -0.25 4.15
C GLU A 201 12.39 0.23 2.83
N LEU A 202 12.74 -0.68 1.92
CA LEU A 202 13.18 -0.34 0.57
C LEU A 202 12.05 0.32 -0.25
N CYS A 203 10.82 -0.18 -0.11
CA CYS A 203 9.64 0.39 -0.76
C CYS A 203 9.38 1.84 -0.32
N PHE A 204 9.31 2.06 1.00
CA PHE A 204 9.00 3.37 1.56
C PHE A 204 10.18 4.33 1.41
N MET A 205 11.43 3.87 1.57
CA MET A 205 12.62 4.67 1.25
C MET A 205 12.53 5.21 -0.18
N ALA A 206 12.13 4.38 -1.15
CA ALA A 206 12.00 4.81 -2.53
C ALA A 206 10.91 5.88 -2.72
N TRP A 207 9.78 5.78 -2.02
CA TRP A 207 8.74 6.83 -2.02
C TRP A 207 9.20 8.15 -1.40
N PHE A 208 10.08 8.11 -0.39
CA PHE A 208 10.56 9.30 0.32
C PHE A 208 11.91 9.83 -0.16
N ALA A 209 12.57 9.14 -1.10
CA ALA A 209 13.94 9.45 -1.52
C ALA A 209 14.13 10.91 -1.95
N GLU A 210 13.13 11.49 -2.62
CA GLU A 210 13.12 12.88 -3.08
C GLU A 210 12.26 13.82 -2.20
N ASN A 211 11.47 13.28 -1.25
CA ASN A 211 10.47 14.04 -0.47
C ASN A 211 10.32 13.47 0.96
N SER A 212 11.38 13.55 1.77
CA SER A 212 11.41 12.97 3.12
C SER A 212 10.37 13.58 4.08
N GLU A 213 9.98 14.83 3.86
CA GLU A 213 8.93 15.52 4.59
C GLU A 213 7.55 14.84 4.48
N ASN A 214 7.35 13.98 3.47
CA ASN A 214 6.11 13.21 3.35
C ASN A 214 6.02 12.02 4.31
N ILE A 215 7.08 11.67 5.04
CA ILE A 215 7.04 10.61 6.07
C ILE A 215 5.94 10.93 7.11
N GLU A 216 5.81 12.19 7.51
CA GLU A 216 4.78 12.64 8.46
C GLU A 216 3.36 12.53 7.90
N LYS A 217 3.20 12.44 6.57
CA LYS A 217 1.88 12.28 5.94
C LYS A 217 1.38 10.83 5.99
N MET A 218 2.24 9.87 6.31
CA MET A 218 1.95 8.42 6.36
C MET A 218 1.35 7.93 7.68
N HIS A 219 0.80 8.82 8.50
CA HIS A 219 0.14 8.45 9.75
C HIS A 219 -1.12 7.60 9.54
#